data_AF-S7XW23-F1
#
_entry.id   AF-S7XW23-F1
#
_cell.length_a   1.000
_cell.length_b   1.000
_cell.length_c   1.000
_cell.angle_alpha   90.00
_cell.angle_beta   90.00
_cell.angle_gamma   90.00
#
_symmetry.space_group_name_H-M   'P 1'
#
loop_
_entity.id
_entity.type
_entity.pdbx_description
1 polymer ?
#
loop_
_entity_poly.entity_id
_entity_poly.type
_entity_poly.pdbx_seq_one_letter_code
_entity_poly.pdbx_strand_id
1 'polypeptide(L)'
;MENTDNLFSEVDNFAKLKEKISTSEQFYTRFNKEIRRKKKASSKTFTQLKKILSEEKFPYHIVNDLTQNGAIVVGRAIQQIKLANIDLFITELIKHNCISTITILTFILSKKQIIGIKDKIKEYLYKCMTEEQNIPFYKLLLIIQRNYNEMMDENIYFYCKTNYHPILKEILENKK
;
A
#
# COMPACT_ATOMS: atom_id res chain seq x y z
N MET A 1 41.22 -13.02 22.58
CA MET A 1 41.34 -12.48 21.22
C MET A 1 40.15 -12.98 20.42
N GLU A 2 38.97 -12.41 20.65
CA GLU A 2 37.74 -12.70 19.88
C GLU A 2 36.92 -11.41 19.93
N ASN A 3 36.86 -10.65 18.83
CA ASN A 3 35.83 -9.62 18.57
C ASN A 3 36.04 -8.81 17.27
N THR A 4 37.16 -8.97 16.56
CA THR A 4 37.40 -8.21 15.31
C THR A 4 36.63 -8.78 14.11
N ASP A 5 36.49 -10.11 14.02
CA ASP A 5 35.85 -10.75 12.85
C ASP A 5 34.33 -10.49 12.78
N ASN A 6 33.69 -10.28 13.94
CA ASN A 6 32.27 -9.94 14.00
C ASN A 6 32.00 -8.52 13.47
N LEU A 7 32.89 -7.56 13.80
CA LEU A 7 32.77 -6.16 13.40
C LEU A 7 32.93 -5.96 11.89
N PHE A 8 33.86 -6.68 11.23
CA PHE A 8 34.04 -6.61 9.78
C PHE A 8 32.84 -7.20 9.02
N SER A 9 32.23 -8.27 9.54
CA SER A 9 31.04 -8.88 8.92
C SER A 9 29.81 -7.96 8.96
N GLU A 10 29.66 -7.16 10.02
CA GLU A 10 28.58 -6.19 10.17
C GLU A 10 28.74 -4.99 9.22
N VAL A 11 29.97 -4.49 9.04
CA VAL A 11 30.27 -3.35 8.16
C VAL A 11 30.02 -3.70 6.68
N ASP A 12 30.41 -4.89 6.24
CA ASP A 12 30.13 -5.38 4.87
C ASP A 12 28.64 -5.59 4.61
N ASN A 13 27.90 -6.04 5.63
CA ASN A 13 26.44 -6.16 5.55
C ASN A 13 25.77 -4.79 5.46
N PHE A 14 26.25 -3.80 6.21
CA PHE A 14 25.77 -2.42 6.13
C PHE A 14 26.03 -1.77 4.76
N ALA A 15 27.21 -1.97 4.18
CA ALA A 15 27.56 -1.44 2.87
C ALA A 15 26.68 -2.04 1.76
N LYS A 16 26.50 -3.37 1.78
CA LYS A 16 25.60 -4.08 0.84
C LYS A 16 24.14 -3.68 1.00
N LEU A 17 23.70 -3.37 2.22
CA LEU A 17 22.34 -2.87 2.48
C LEU A 17 22.15 -1.47 1.90
N LYS A 18 23.11 -0.55 2.10
CA LYS A 18 23.08 0.80 1.54
C LYS A 18 23.07 0.82 0.01
N GLU A 19 23.88 -0.01 -0.63
CA GLU A 19 23.92 -0.11 -2.10
C GLU A 19 22.60 -0.64 -2.69
N LYS A 20 21.98 -1.62 -2.01
CA LYS A 20 20.66 -2.15 -2.39
C LYS A 20 19.53 -1.13 -2.23
N ILE A 21 19.59 -0.28 -1.21
CA ILE A 21 18.62 0.83 -1.02
C ILE A 21 18.80 1.88 -2.13
N SER A 22 20.05 2.24 -2.45
CA SER A 22 20.35 3.21 -3.51
C SER A 22 19.82 2.78 -4.88
N THR A 23 19.90 1.49 -5.20
CA THR A 23 19.42 0.95 -6.49
C THR A 23 17.89 0.93 -6.61
N SER A 24 17.16 0.71 -5.51
CA SER A 24 15.69 0.77 -5.53
C SER A 24 15.20 2.22 -5.68
N GLU A 25 15.80 3.19 -5.00
CA GLU A 25 15.46 4.62 -5.12
C GLU A 25 15.69 5.16 -6.54
N GLN A 26 16.83 4.81 -7.15
CA GLN A 26 17.11 5.15 -8.54
C GLN A 26 16.10 4.51 -9.52
N PHE A 27 15.58 3.32 -9.19
CA PHE A 27 14.48 2.74 -9.94
C PHE A 27 13.21 3.59 -9.80
N TYR A 28 12.81 3.96 -8.59
CA TYR A 28 11.57 4.72 -8.38
C TYR A 28 11.58 6.12 -8.96
N THR A 29 12.75 6.77 -8.99
CA THR A 29 12.93 8.05 -9.70
C THR A 29 12.63 7.90 -11.20
N ARG A 30 13.18 6.85 -11.84
CA ARG A 30 12.94 6.55 -13.26
C ARG A 30 11.50 6.11 -13.52
N PHE A 31 10.96 5.28 -12.63
CA PHE A 31 9.57 4.85 -12.65
C PHE A 31 8.62 6.05 -12.61
N ASN A 32 8.79 6.96 -11.66
CA ASN A 32 7.94 8.15 -11.53
C ASN A 32 8.02 9.04 -12.77
N LYS A 33 9.22 9.25 -13.33
CA LYS A 33 9.38 9.97 -14.61
C LYS A 33 8.64 9.28 -15.75
N GLU A 34 8.73 7.96 -15.85
CA GLU A 34 8.00 7.18 -16.85
C GLU A 34 6.48 7.30 -16.68
N ILE A 35 5.96 7.10 -15.47
CA ILE A 35 4.53 7.18 -15.18
C ILE A 35 3.99 8.59 -15.44
N ARG A 36 4.70 9.65 -15.04
CA ARG A 36 4.25 11.03 -15.30
C ARG A 36 4.08 11.30 -16.79
N ARG A 37 5.03 10.81 -17.61
CA ARG A 37 5.05 10.99 -19.07
C ARG A 37 4.06 10.09 -19.81
N LYS A 38 4.01 8.80 -19.47
CA LYS A 38 3.26 7.79 -20.26
C LYS A 38 1.94 7.34 -19.61
N LYS A 39 1.72 7.67 -18.33
CA LYS A 39 0.63 7.18 -17.47
C LYS A 39 0.58 5.65 -17.30
N LYS A 40 1.61 4.93 -17.78
CA LYS A 40 1.77 3.48 -17.69
C LYS A 40 3.25 3.10 -17.57
N ALA A 41 3.54 1.99 -16.91
CA ALA A 41 4.87 1.40 -16.88
C ALA A 41 5.13 0.57 -18.15
N SER A 42 6.37 0.57 -18.64
CA SER A 42 6.79 -0.42 -19.65
C SER A 42 6.78 -1.83 -19.07
N SER A 43 6.73 -2.86 -19.92
CA SER A 43 6.84 -4.26 -19.49
C SER A 43 8.10 -4.51 -18.66
N LYS A 44 9.26 -3.99 -19.11
CA LYS A 44 10.53 -4.07 -18.39
C LYS A 44 10.45 -3.43 -17.00
N THR A 45 9.94 -2.20 -16.92
CA THR A 45 9.77 -1.48 -15.65
C THR A 45 8.82 -2.22 -14.71
N PHE A 46 7.72 -2.76 -15.22
CA PHE A 46 6.73 -3.47 -14.43
C PHE A 46 7.27 -4.79 -13.88
N THR A 47 8.04 -5.54 -14.68
CA THR A 47 8.73 -6.76 -14.22
C THR A 47 9.74 -6.44 -13.12
N GLN A 48 10.50 -5.34 -13.26
CA GLN A 48 11.44 -4.92 -12.23
C GLN A 48 10.73 -4.46 -10.95
N LEU A 49 9.59 -3.74 -11.06
CA LEU A 49 8.76 -3.36 -9.91
C LEU A 49 8.29 -4.59 -9.14
N LYS A 50 7.76 -5.61 -9.83
CA LYS A 50 7.33 -6.86 -9.18
C LYS A 50 8.47 -7.51 -8.40
N LYS A 51 9.67 -7.56 -8.99
CA LYS A 51 10.86 -8.11 -8.33
C LYS A 51 11.22 -7.35 -7.04
N ILE A 52 11.25 -6.01 -7.10
CA ILE A 52 11.53 -5.17 -5.92
C ILE A 52 10.51 -5.40 -4.80
N LEU A 53 9.22 -5.44 -5.16
CA LEU A 53 8.13 -5.67 -4.21
C LEU A 53 8.20 -7.07 -3.58
N SER A 54 8.49 -8.12 -4.37
CA SER A 54 8.62 -9.48 -3.86
C SER A 54 9.83 -9.68 -2.95
N GLU A 55 10.87 -8.87 -3.12
CA GLU A 55 12.07 -8.88 -2.27
C GLU A 55 11.91 -8.00 -1.02
N GLU A 56 10.73 -7.45 -0.76
CA GLU A 56 10.42 -6.57 0.38
C GLU A 56 11.28 -5.29 0.43
N LYS A 57 11.73 -4.82 -0.74
CA LYS A 57 12.58 -3.63 -0.89
C LYS A 57 11.78 -2.40 -1.32
N PHE A 58 10.52 -2.32 -0.93
CA PHE A 58 9.67 -1.18 -1.27
C PHE A 58 10.05 0.03 -0.40
N PRO A 59 10.55 1.14 -0.97
CA PRO A 59 10.95 2.31 -0.20
C PRO A 59 9.71 3.14 0.14
N TYR A 60 9.14 2.94 1.34
CA TYR A 60 7.86 3.53 1.73
C TYR A 60 7.80 5.06 1.60
N HIS A 61 8.91 5.78 1.76
CA HIS A 61 8.97 7.23 1.59
C HIS A 61 8.46 7.72 0.22
N ILE A 62 8.56 6.91 -0.84
CA ILE A 62 8.09 7.30 -2.18
C ILE A 62 6.58 7.39 -2.29
N VAL A 63 5.82 6.79 -1.36
CA VAL A 63 4.35 6.66 -1.45
C VAL A 63 3.71 8.04 -1.60
N ASN A 64 4.25 9.04 -0.90
CA ASN A 64 3.80 10.43 -0.96
C ASN A 64 4.08 11.11 -2.31
N ASP A 65 5.09 10.64 -3.06
CA ASP A 65 5.48 11.21 -4.35
C ASP A 65 4.81 10.54 -5.55
N LEU A 66 4.10 9.42 -5.30
CA LEU A 66 3.39 8.69 -6.33
C LEU A 66 2.22 9.52 -6.85
N THR A 67 2.16 9.67 -8.18
CA THR A 67 0.91 10.07 -8.84
C THR A 67 -0.15 8.97 -8.67
N GLN A 68 -1.43 9.31 -8.84
CA GLN A 68 -2.52 8.33 -8.82
C GLN A 68 -2.27 7.14 -9.77
N ASN A 69 -1.79 7.39 -10.99
CA ASN A 69 -1.43 6.31 -11.93
C ASN A 69 -0.25 5.47 -11.43
N GLY A 70 0.69 6.09 -10.70
CA GLY A 70 1.81 5.38 -10.07
C GLY A 70 1.31 4.42 -9.00
N ALA A 71 0.44 4.90 -8.10
CA ALA A 71 -0.19 4.08 -7.07
C ALA A 71 -1.00 2.92 -7.68
N ILE A 72 -1.75 3.16 -8.77
CA ILE A 72 -2.46 2.10 -9.50
C ILE A 72 -1.49 1.05 -10.06
N VAL A 73 -0.39 1.47 -10.68
CA VAL A 73 0.61 0.55 -11.25
C VAL A 73 1.27 -0.28 -10.14
N VAL A 74 1.62 0.33 -9.01
CA VAL A 74 2.14 -0.38 -7.82
C VAL A 74 1.10 -1.38 -7.30
N GLY A 75 -0.15 -0.97 -7.10
CA GLY A 75 -1.22 -1.85 -6.65
C GLY A 75 -1.46 -3.04 -7.58
N ARG A 76 -1.44 -2.84 -8.90
CA ARG A 76 -1.52 -3.92 -9.89
C ARG A 76 -0.34 -4.88 -9.83
N ALA A 77 0.87 -4.37 -9.58
CA ALA A 77 2.05 -5.21 -9.40
C ALA A 77 1.90 -6.10 -8.15
N ILE A 78 1.42 -5.52 -7.04
CA ILE A 78 1.15 -6.25 -5.78
C ILE A 78 0.11 -7.35 -5.98
N GLN A 79 -0.95 -7.10 -6.76
CA GLN A 79 -1.94 -8.14 -7.08
C GLN A 79 -1.31 -9.38 -7.75
N GLN A 80 -0.23 -9.21 -8.53
CA GLN A 80 0.42 -10.31 -9.27
C GLN A 80 1.53 -11.04 -8.50
N ILE A 81 1.87 -10.63 -7.28
CA ILE A 81 2.95 -11.24 -6.50
C ILE A 81 2.46 -11.73 -5.14
N LYS A 82 3.20 -12.63 -4.50
CA LYS A 82 3.00 -12.97 -3.08
C LYS A 82 3.86 -12.03 -2.24
N LEU A 83 3.23 -11.24 -1.36
CA LEU A 83 3.94 -10.53 -0.30
C LEU A 83 4.17 -11.50 0.85
N ALA A 84 5.42 -11.63 1.33
CA ALA A 84 5.73 -12.55 2.42
C ALA A 84 5.23 -11.98 3.77
N ASN A 85 5.52 -10.70 4.05
CA ASN A 85 5.11 -10.01 5.27
C ASN A 85 4.01 -8.96 5.01
N ILE A 86 2.80 -9.41 4.67
CA ILE A 86 1.68 -8.50 4.33
C ILE A 86 1.32 -7.53 5.48
N ASP A 87 1.30 -8.01 6.73
CA ASP A 87 0.92 -7.18 7.88
C ASP A 87 1.95 -6.07 8.13
N LEU A 88 3.25 -6.37 7.99
CA LEU A 88 4.30 -5.35 8.06
C LEU A 88 4.17 -4.36 6.91
N PHE A 89 3.92 -4.85 5.69
CA PHE A 89 3.77 -4.00 4.52
C PHE A 89 2.62 -3.00 4.68
N ILE A 90 1.46 -3.48 5.13
CA ILE A 90 0.29 -2.62 5.38
C ILE A 90 0.61 -1.64 6.53
N THR A 91 1.23 -2.10 7.62
CA THR A 91 1.59 -1.24 8.77
C THR A 91 2.48 -0.08 8.35
N GLU A 92 3.50 -0.32 7.51
CA GLU A 92 4.36 0.76 7.01
C GLU A 92 3.62 1.66 6.01
N LEU A 93 2.78 1.07 5.14
CA LEU A 93 2.03 1.81 4.12
C LEU A 93 1.05 2.84 4.74
N ILE A 94 0.30 2.46 5.79
CA ILE A 94 -0.74 3.32 6.39
C ILE A 94 -0.18 4.54 7.13
N LYS A 95 1.10 4.53 7.53
CA LYS A 95 1.76 5.68 8.18
C LYS A 95 1.82 6.92 7.28
N HIS A 96 1.80 6.74 5.97
CA HIS A 96 1.91 7.83 5.00
C HIS A 96 0.62 8.64 4.83
N ASN A 97 -0.55 8.03 5.08
CA ASN A 97 -1.84 8.70 5.10
C ASN A 97 -2.08 9.69 3.95
N CYS A 98 -1.99 9.19 2.71
CA CYS A 98 -2.27 9.97 1.51
C CYS A 98 -3.11 9.17 0.51
N ILE A 99 -3.61 9.82 -0.55
CA ILE A 99 -4.44 9.17 -1.58
C ILE A 99 -3.76 7.93 -2.21
N SER A 100 -2.43 7.97 -2.35
CA SER A 100 -1.64 6.83 -2.84
C SER A 100 -1.69 5.64 -1.88
N THR A 101 -1.60 5.87 -0.57
CA THR A 101 -1.81 4.85 0.48
C THR A 101 -3.16 4.18 0.32
N ILE A 102 -4.25 4.97 0.25
CA ILE A 102 -5.62 4.46 0.09
C ILE A 102 -5.74 3.57 -1.16
N THR A 103 -5.18 4.05 -2.27
CA THR A 103 -5.21 3.33 -3.56
C THR A 103 -4.48 1.99 -3.46
N ILE A 104 -3.23 1.99 -2.96
CA ILE A 104 -2.41 0.77 -2.84
C ILE A 104 -3.06 -0.20 -1.86
N LEU A 105 -3.57 0.28 -0.72
CA LEU A 105 -4.26 -0.54 0.27
C LEU A 105 -5.49 -1.22 -0.32
N THR A 106 -6.28 -0.50 -1.13
CA THR A 106 -7.44 -1.08 -1.84
C THR A 106 -7.03 -2.29 -2.69
N PHE A 107 -5.89 -2.20 -3.40
CA PHE A 107 -5.37 -3.32 -4.19
C PHE A 107 -4.88 -4.49 -3.32
N ILE A 108 -4.22 -4.23 -2.20
CA ILE A 108 -3.79 -5.28 -1.25
C ILE A 108 -5.01 -6.04 -0.72
N LEU A 109 -6.00 -5.32 -0.20
CA LEU A 109 -7.20 -5.90 0.41
C LEU A 109 -8.12 -6.60 -0.59
N SER A 110 -8.07 -6.20 -1.87
CA SER A 110 -8.80 -6.90 -2.93
C SER A 110 -8.36 -8.37 -3.09
N LYS A 111 -7.16 -8.75 -2.61
CA LYS A 111 -6.62 -10.12 -2.69
C LYS A 111 -7.21 -11.09 -1.66
N LYS A 112 -8.00 -10.61 -0.68
CA LYS A 112 -8.62 -11.44 0.36
C LYS A 112 -7.64 -12.31 1.15
N GLN A 113 -6.41 -11.82 1.36
CA GLN A 113 -5.44 -12.52 2.19
C GLN A 113 -5.82 -12.40 3.67
N ILE A 114 -5.38 -13.35 4.50
CA ILE A 114 -5.55 -13.27 5.95
C ILE A 114 -4.67 -12.12 6.46
N ILE A 115 -5.25 -11.26 7.29
CA ILE A 115 -4.61 -10.06 7.84
C ILE A 115 -4.76 -10.10 9.36
N GLY A 116 -3.63 -10.04 10.08
CA GLY A 116 -3.60 -10.07 11.54
C GLY A 116 -3.79 -8.70 12.19
N ILE A 117 -3.64 -7.61 11.42
CA ILE A 117 -3.63 -6.23 11.93
C ILE A 117 -4.95 -5.47 11.67
N LYS A 118 -6.10 -6.13 11.84
CA LYS A 118 -7.41 -5.57 11.48
C LYS A 118 -7.72 -4.26 12.22
N ASP A 119 -7.38 -4.19 13.50
CA ASP A 119 -7.62 -3.00 14.33
C ASP A 119 -6.84 -1.78 13.83
N LYS A 120 -5.58 -1.95 13.42
CA LYS A 120 -4.79 -0.87 12.82
C LYS A 120 -5.38 -0.35 11.51
N ILE A 121 -5.97 -1.25 10.71
CA ILE A 121 -6.69 -0.84 9.50
C ILE A 121 -7.93 -0.04 9.88
N LYS A 122 -8.70 -0.47 10.88
CA LYS A 122 -9.87 0.29 11.36
C LYS A 122 -9.50 1.68 11.88
N GLU A 123 -8.46 1.80 12.68
CA GLU A 123 -7.93 3.09 13.15
C GLU A 123 -7.58 4.01 11.97
N TYR A 124 -6.93 3.46 10.95
CA TYR A 124 -6.63 4.18 9.71
C TYR A 124 -7.90 4.61 8.95
N LEU A 125 -8.93 3.75 8.88
CA LEU A 125 -10.21 4.09 8.23
C LEU A 125 -10.90 5.26 8.95
N TYR A 126 -10.92 5.28 10.29
CA TYR A 126 -11.50 6.40 11.04
C TYR A 126 -10.79 7.70 10.77
N LYS A 127 -9.45 7.67 10.69
CA LYS A 127 -8.67 8.85 10.31
C LYS A 127 -9.03 9.34 8.90
N CYS A 128 -9.15 8.44 7.93
CA CYS A 128 -9.60 8.78 6.59
C CYS A 128 -11.03 9.35 6.57
N MET A 129 -11.95 8.87 7.40
CA MET A 129 -13.31 9.43 7.46
C MET A 129 -13.34 10.91 7.87
N THR A 130 -12.39 11.35 8.69
CA THR A 130 -12.29 12.75 9.10
C THR A 130 -11.56 13.63 8.08
N GLU A 131 -10.64 13.06 7.31
CA GLU A 131 -9.70 13.82 6.47
C GLU A 131 -9.98 13.71 4.96
N GLU A 132 -10.61 12.62 4.50
CA GLU A 132 -10.63 12.21 3.10
C GLU A 132 -12.04 11.81 2.63
N GLN A 133 -12.68 12.69 1.87
CA GLN A 133 -13.99 12.45 1.26
C GLN A 133 -13.86 12.30 -0.25
N ASN A 134 -13.18 11.24 -0.68
CA ASN A 134 -12.84 11.04 -2.08
C ASN A 134 -13.19 9.63 -2.60
N ILE A 135 -13.30 9.50 -3.92
CA ILE A 135 -13.65 8.25 -4.60
C ILE A 135 -12.69 7.09 -4.23
N PRO A 136 -11.35 7.27 -4.20
CA PRO A 136 -10.44 6.23 -3.71
C PRO A 136 -10.81 5.68 -2.34
N PHE A 137 -11.17 6.56 -1.39
CA PHE A 137 -11.55 6.13 -0.04
C PHE A 137 -12.87 5.34 -0.04
N TYR A 138 -13.87 5.79 -0.79
CA TYR A 138 -15.13 5.05 -0.91
C TYR A 138 -14.94 3.66 -1.52
N LYS A 139 -14.02 3.52 -2.48
CA LYS A 139 -13.65 2.22 -3.04
C LYS A 139 -12.95 1.33 -2.02
N LEU A 140 -12.09 1.90 -1.16
CA LEU A 140 -11.48 1.16 -0.06
C LEU A 140 -12.55 0.61 0.88
N LEU A 141 -13.51 1.44 1.31
CA LEU A 141 -14.63 1.01 2.16
C LEU A 141 -15.45 -0.11 1.51
N LEU A 142 -15.73 -0.02 0.21
CA LEU A 142 -16.45 -1.06 -0.52
C LEU A 142 -15.67 -2.39 -0.54
N ILE A 143 -14.34 -2.35 -0.71
CA ILE A 143 -13.51 -3.55 -0.66
C ILE A 143 -13.48 -4.14 0.75
N ILE A 144 -13.42 -3.32 1.80
CA ILE A 144 -13.51 -3.77 3.19
C ILE A 144 -14.85 -4.47 3.41
N GLN A 145 -15.98 -3.84 3.09
CA GLN A 145 -17.31 -4.44 3.28
C GLN A 145 -17.44 -5.80 2.58
N ARG A 146 -16.91 -5.92 1.36
CA ARG A 146 -17.03 -7.17 0.57
C ARG A 146 -16.13 -8.31 1.03
N ASN A 147 -14.94 -7.98 1.57
CA ASN A 147 -13.89 -8.98 1.81
C ASN A 147 -13.53 -9.17 3.30
N TYR A 148 -13.81 -8.16 4.12
CA TYR A 148 -13.44 -8.06 5.53
C TYR A 148 -14.58 -7.39 6.31
N ASN A 149 -15.82 -7.89 6.14
CA ASN A 149 -17.02 -7.28 6.71
C ASN A 149 -16.96 -7.14 8.24
N GLU A 150 -16.19 -7.98 8.92
CA GLU A 150 -15.92 -7.87 10.36
C GLU A 150 -15.23 -6.57 10.77
N MET A 151 -14.59 -5.86 9.83
CA MET A 151 -14.02 -4.53 10.08
C MET A 151 -15.06 -3.41 9.99
N MET A 152 -16.25 -3.68 9.43
CA MET A 152 -17.34 -2.69 9.28
C MET A 152 -18.17 -2.62 10.56
N ASP A 153 -18.04 -1.51 11.30
CA ASP A 153 -18.86 -1.25 12.49
C ASP A 153 -19.87 -0.12 12.28
N GLU A 154 -20.65 0.14 13.32
CA GLU A 154 -21.71 1.15 13.29
C GLU A 154 -21.18 2.57 13.01
N ASN A 155 -19.93 2.90 13.37
CA ASN A 155 -19.36 4.21 13.05
C ASN A 155 -19.10 4.34 11.54
N ILE A 156 -18.57 3.29 10.92
CA ILE A 156 -18.34 3.27 9.47
C ILE A 156 -19.67 3.27 8.71
N TYR A 157 -20.67 2.51 9.16
CA TYR A 157 -22.00 2.53 8.56
C TYR A 157 -22.70 3.88 8.73
N PHE A 158 -22.56 4.51 9.91
CA PHE A 158 -23.06 5.85 10.14
C PHE A 158 -22.43 6.87 9.19
N TYR A 159 -21.11 6.80 8.99
CA TYR A 159 -20.42 7.61 7.99
C TYR A 159 -20.96 7.40 6.57
N CYS A 160 -21.20 6.15 6.16
CA CYS A 160 -21.78 5.85 4.86
C CYS A 160 -23.19 6.44 4.71
N LYS A 161 -23.98 6.46 5.80
CA LYS A 161 -25.35 7.01 5.82
C LYS A 161 -25.38 8.54 5.72
N THR A 162 -24.41 9.22 6.32
CA THR A 162 -24.34 10.69 6.33
C THR A 162 -23.70 11.29 5.08
N ASN A 163 -22.98 10.47 4.30
CA ASN A 163 -22.30 10.92 3.07
C ASN A 163 -22.99 10.35 1.82
N TYR A 164 -23.53 11.24 0.97
CA TYR A 164 -24.25 10.85 -0.24
C TYR A 164 -23.29 10.56 -1.40
N HIS A 165 -22.96 9.28 -1.61
CA HIS A 165 -22.23 8.82 -2.78
C HIS A 165 -22.75 7.44 -3.23
N PRO A 166 -22.88 7.15 -4.55
CA PRO A 166 -23.42 5.87 -5.03
C PRO A 166 -22.71 4.63 -4.45
N ILE A 167 -21.37 4.67 -4.32
CA ILE A 167 -20.59 3.59 -3.69
C ILE A 167 -20.96 3.40 -2.22
N LEU A 168 -21.18 4.48 -1.46
CA LEU A 168 -21.55 4.38 -0.05
C LEU A 168 -22.99 3.88 0.12
N LYS A 169 -23.88 4.25 -0.79
CA LYS A 169 -25.24 3.69 -0.87
C LYS A 169 -25.20 2.17 -1.09
N GLU A 170 -24.36 1.71 -2.01
CA GLU A 170 -24.17 0.27 -2.27
C GLU A 170 -23.68 -0.49 -1.03
N ILE A 171 -22.77 0.11 -0.23
CA ILE A 171 -22.32 -0.47 1.04
C ILE A 171 -23.50 -0.67 2.01
N LEU A 172 -24.38 0.33 2.13
CA LEU A 172 -25.54 0.28 3.02
C LEU A 172 -26.57 -0.75 2.56
N GLU A 173 -26.81 -0.87 1.26
CA GLU A 173 -27.73 -1.85 0.66
C GLU A 173 -27.27 -3.29 0.87
N ASN A 174 -25.95 -3.51 0.99
CA ASN A 174 -25.35 -4.82 1.20
C ASN A 174 -24.97 -5.08 2.67
N LYS A 175 -25.46 -4.27 3.62
CA LYS A 175 -25.26 -4.51 5.06
C LYS A 175 -25.92 -5.84 5.42
N LYS A 176 -25.10 -6.85 5.72
CA LYS A 176 -25.53 -8.18 6.19
C LYS A 176 -25.69 -8.19 7.70
#